data_AF-A0A7V7VKV4-F1
#
_entry.id   AF-A0A7V7VKV4-F1
#
_cell.length_a   1.000
_cell.length_b   1.000
_cell.length_c   1.000
_cell.angle_alpha   90.00
_cell.angle_beta   90.00
_cell.angle_gamma   90.00
#
_symmetry.space_group_name_H-M   'P 1'
#
loop_
_entity.id
_entity.type
_entity.pdbx_description
1 polymer ?
#
loop_
_entity_poly.entity_id
_entity_poly.type
_entity_poly.pdbx_seq_one_letter_code
_entity_poly.pdbx_strand_id
1 'polypeptide(L)'
;MAPKPRKPSPKLPEQSCISRGRSRPEAIFPVAPPASALPEAYAATLQEIKTHLRNARIRAILAANPVVIEAYWHTGKIILARQQEAAWGAKVIDR
;
A
#
# COMPACT_ATOMS: atom_id res chain seq x y z
N MET A 1 -5.51 42.06 -29.64
CA MET A 1 -6.11 40.92 -28.91
C MET A 1 -5.56 40.93 -27.50
N ALA A 2 -6.22 41.63 -26.56
CA ALA A 2 -5.73 41.80 -25.19
C ALA A 2 -6.07 40.57 -24.33
N PRO A 3 -5.14 40.05 -23.50
CA PRO A 3 -5.43 38.91 -22.64
C PRO A 3 -6.40 39.32 -21.52
N LYS A 4 -7.47 38.52 -21.39
CA LYS A 4 -8.57 38.70 -20.44
C LYS A 4 -8.07 38.61 -18.98
N PRO A 5 -8.56 39.45 -18.04
CA PRO A 5 -8.10 39.40 -16.65
C PRO A 5 -8.54 38.08 -15.99
N ARG A 6 -7.59 37.36 -15.38
CA ARG A 6 -7.86 36.17 -14.57
C ARG A 6 -8.63 36.60 -13.31
N LYS A 7 -9.81 36.00 -13.10
CA LYS A 7 -10.59 36.17 -11.87
C LYS A 7 -9.76 35.69 -10.66
N PRO A 8 -9.81 36.37 -9.50
CA PRO A 8 -9.13 35.89 -8.30
C PRO A 8 -9.83 34.63 -7.79
N SER A 9 -9.05 33.56 -7.56
CA SER A 9 -9.50 32.31 -6.97
C SER A 9 -10.08 32.53 -5.56
N PRO A 10 -11.09 31.75 -5.14
CA PRO A 10 -11.68 31.89 -3.81
C PRO A 10 -10.64 31.56 -2.74
N LYS A 11 -10.44 32.49 -1.79
CA LYS A 11 -9.56 32.28 -0.63
C LYS A 11 -10.20 31.22 0.28
N LEU A 12 -9.61 30.02 0.32
CA LEU A 12 -9.85 29.09 1.43
C LEU A 12 -9.36 29.75 2.74
N PRO A 13 -9.96 29.41 3.90
CA PRO A 13 -9.59 30.01 5.18
C PRO A 13 -8.07 29.94 5.37
N GLU A 14 -7.48 31.04 5.82
CA GLU A 14 -6.04 31.23 6.05
C GLU A 14 -5.52 30.25 7.11
N GLN A 15 -5.39 28.99 6.74
CA GLN A 15 -4.60 28.03 7.45
C GLN A 15 -3.17 28.29 7.00
N SER A 16 -2.39 28.95 7.87
CA SER A 16 -0.94 29.05 7.74
C SER A 16 -0.38 27.64 7.64
N CYS A 17 -0.28 27.12 6.41
CA CYS A 17 0.23 25.79 6.16
C CYS A 17 1.74 25.86 6.41
N ILE A 18 2.14 25.37 7.59
CA ILE A 18 3.55 25.30 7.97
C ILE A 18 4.24 24.39 6.95
N SER A 19 5.17 24.95 6.18
CA SER A 19 6.01 24.19 5.25
C SER A 19 7.36 23.94 5.90
N ARG A 20 7.83 22.69 5.89
CA ARG A 20 9.23 22.38 6.23
C ARG A 20 10.09 22.60 4.98
N GLY A 21 11.11 23.45 5.09
CA GLY A 21 12.04 23.74 3.99
C GLY A 21 11.69 25.00 3.18
N ARG A 22 12.37 25.19 2.04
CA ARG A 22 12.13 26.37 1.18
C ARG A 22 10.79 26.25 0.47
N SER A 23 9.90 27.21 0.71
CA SER A 23 8.67 27.37 -0.04
C SER A 23 9.01 27.82 -1.47
N ARG A 24 8.64 27.02 -2.47
CA ARG A 24 8.69 27.43 -3.88
C ARG A 24 7.30 27.91 -4.29
N PRO A 25 7.16 29.01 -5.04
CA PRO A 25 5.86 29.52 -5.47
C PRO A 25 5.07 28.51 -6.33
N GLU A 26 5.77 27.53 -6.92
CA GLU A 26 5.17 26.51 -7.80
C GLU A 26 4.85 25.18 -7.09
N ALA A 27 5.29 24.98 -5.84
CA ALA A 27 5.03 23.74 -5.10
C ALA A 27 4.89 23.98 -3.59
N ILE A 28 3.74 23.56 -3.04
CA ILE A 28 3.44 23.62 -1.61
C ILE A 28 3.53 22.20 -1.05
N PHE A 29 4.41 22.01 -0.07
CA PHE A 29 4.51 20.77 0.70
C PHE A 29 4.00 21.03 2.12
N PRO A 30 2.71 20.74 2.41
CA PRO A 30 2.16 20.97 3.73
C PRO A 30 2.75 19.96 4.72
N VAL A 31 3.15 20.45 5.89
CA VAL A 31 3.51 19.59 7.02
C VAL A 31 2.23 19.13 7.68
N ALA A 32 2.21 17.88 8.14
CA ALA A 32 1.10 17.38 8.94
C ALA A 32 0.86 18.31 10.15
N PRO A 33 -0.41 18.64 10.46
CA PRO A 33 -0.73 19.39 11.66
C PRO A 33 -0.11 18.76 12.91
N PRO A 34 0.37 19.55 13.88
CA PRO A 34 0.91 19.00 15.11
C PRO A 34 -0.17 18.21 15.86
N ALA A 35 0.23 17.20 16.62
CA ALA A 35 -0.72 16.34 17.34
C ALA A 35 -1.64 17.13 18.31
N SER A 36 -1.18 18.27 18.81
CA SER A 36 -1.96 19.19 19.65
C SER A 36 -3.08 19.94 18.92
N ALA A 37 -3.04 20.01 17.58
CA ALA A 37 -4.08 20.65 16.76
C ALA A 37 -5.17 19.65 16.34
N LEU A 38 -5.02 18.36 16.68
CA LEU A 38 -6.01 17.33 16.38
C LEU A 38 -6.96 17.16 17.58
N PRO A 39 -8.22 16.78 17.35
CA PRO A 39 -9.13 16.42 18.43
C PRO A 39 -8.54 15.31 19.29
N GLU A 40 -8.77 15.37 20.60
CA GLU A 40 -8.23 14.40 21.57
C GLU A 40 -8.57 12.94 21.21
N ALA A 41 -9.79 12.71 20.70
CA ALA A 41 -10.26 11.40 20.26
C ALA A 41 -9.58 10.85 19.00
N TYR A 42 -8.96 11.70 18.17
CA TYR A 42 -8.42 11.30 16.86
C TYR A 42 -7.35 10.22 16.98
N ALA A 43 -6.43 10.38 17.95
CA ALA A 43 -5.35 9.42 18.16
C ALA A 43 -5.89 8.04 18.56
N ALA A 44 -6.92 8.01 19.41
CA ALA A 44 -7.57 6.78 19.86
C ALA A 44 -8.27 6.06 18.69
N THR A 45 -9.08 6.78 17.90
CA THR A 45 -9.76 6.22 16.73
C THR A 45 -8.77 5.71 15.69
N LEU A 46 -7.69 6.46 15.42
CA LEU A 46 -6.67 6.02 14.48
C LEU A 46 -5.97 4.74 14.97
N GLN A 47 -5.72 4.64 16.28
CA GLN A 47 -5.09 3.46 16.86
C GLN A 47 -6.00 2.22 16.78
N GLU A 48 -7.30 2.40 16.98
CA GLU A 48 -8.30 1.35 16.80
C GLU A 48 -8.31 0.83 15.37
N ILE A 49 -8.37 1.73 14.38
CA ILE A 49 -8.34 1.38 12.95
C ILE A 49 -7.07 0.61 12.60
N LYS A 50 -5.91 1.10 13.04
CA LYS A 50 -4.62 0.44 12.81
C LYS A 50 -4.59 -0.97 13.39
N THR A 51 -5.11 -1.13 14.60
CA THR A 51 -5.16 -2.42 15.29
C THR A 51 -6.07 -3.39 14.56
N HIS A 52 -7.27 -2.94 14.19
CA HIS A 52 -8.21 -3.72 13.40
C HIS A 52 -7.60 -4.19 12.07
N LEU A 53 -6.99 -3.27 11.32
CA LEU A 53 -6.41 -3.56 10.01
C LEU A 53 -5.21 -4.52 10.11
N ARG A 54 -4.36 -4.36 11.13
CA ARG A 54 -3.25 -5.29 11.38
C ARG A 54 -3.76 -6.71 11.62
N ASN A 55 -4.79 -6.86 12.46
CA ASN A 55 -5.39 -8.16 12.73
C ASN A 55 -6.05 -8.76 11.49
N ALA A 56 -6.74 -7.94 10.68
CA ALA A 56 -7.33 -8.38 9.42
C ALA A 56 -6.28 -8.90 8.43
N ARG A 57 -5.13 -8.21 8.31
CA ARG A 57 -4.02 -8.63 7.43
C ARG A 57 -3.45 -9.98 7.83
N ILE A 58 -3.22 -10.22 9.13
CA ILE A 58 -2.71 -11.50 9.62
C ILE A 58 -3.70 -12.62 9.27
N ARG A 59 -5.00 -12.42 9.52
CA ARG A 59 -6.03 -13.40 9.17
C ARG A 59 -6.08 -13.69 7.67
N ALA A 60 -5.96 -12.66 6.83
CA ALA A 60 -5.96 -12.83 5.38
C ALA A 60 -4.78 -13.68 4.90
N ILE A 61 -3.57 -13.44 5.42
CA ILE A 61 -2.38 -14.24 5.08
C ILE A 61 -2.55 -15.70 5.53
N LEU A 62 -3.03 -15.91 6.76
CA LEU A 62 -3.27 -17.27 7.28
C LEU A 62 -4.33 -18.02 6.47
N ALA A 63 -5.37 -17.33 6.01
CA ALA A 63 -6.42 -17.92 5.17
C ALA A 63 -5.93 -18.25 3.75
N ALA A 64 -4.99 -17.47 3.20
CA ALA A 64 -4.44 -17.69 1.87
C ALA A 64 -3.37 -18.81 1.83
N ASN A 65 -2.64 -19.03 2.93
CA ASN A 65 -1.51 -19.96 2.98
C ASN A 65 -1.87 -21.41 2.56
N PRO A 66 -3.00 -22.01 2.98
CA PRO A 66 -3.38 -23.36 2.56
C PRO A 66 -3.55 -23.50 1.04
N VAL A 67 -4.12 -22.49 0.38
CA VAL A 67 -4.32 -22.49 -1.07
C VAL A 67 -2.98 -22.51 -1.80
N VAL A 68 -2.00 -21.75 -1.30
CA VAL A 68 -0.64 -21.72 -1.87
C VAL A 68 0.07 -23.06 -1.66
N ILE A 69 -0.04 -23.66 -0.47
CA ILE A 69 0.55 -24.97 -0.17
C ILE A 69 -0.07 -26.05 -1.07
N GLU A 70 -1.39 -26.06 -1.20
CA GLU A 70 -2.11 -26.99 -2.08
C GLU A 70 -1.67 -26.84 -3.54
N ALA A 71 -1.54 -25.60 -4.02
CA ALA A 71 -1.07 -25.32 -5.37
C ALA A 71 0.34 -25.87 -5.62
N TYR A 72 1.27 -25.73 -4.66
CA TYR A 72 2.60 -26.33 -4.77
C TYR A 72 2.54 -27.86 -4.81
N TRP A 73 1.72 -28.47 -3.96
CA TRP A 73 1.54 -29.92 -3.95
C TRP A 73 0.97 -30.43 -5.26
N HIS A 74 -0.05 -29.74 -5.80
CA HIS A 74 -0.62 -30.07 -7.10
C HIS A 74 0.42 -29.94 -8.22
N THR A 75 1.19 -28.86 -8.22
CA THR A 75 2.27 -28.64 -9.20
C THR A 75 3.32 -29.75 -9.13
N GLY A 76 3.73 -30.16 -7.92
CA GLY A 76 4.65 -31.28 -7.73
C GLY A 76 4.12 -32.59 -8.30
N LYS A 77 2.83 -32.90 -8.09
CA LYS A 77 2.19 -34.08 -8.69
C LYS A 77 2.20 -34.04 -10.22
N ILE A 78 1.94 -32.88 -10.82
CA ILE A 78 2.02 -32.71 -12.28
C ILE A 78 3.44 -33.01 -12.77
N ILE A 79 4.46 -32.46 -12.10
CA ILE A 79 5.87 -32.68 -12.47
C ILE A 79 6.23 -34.16 -12.40
N LEU A 80 5.85 -34.85 -11.31
CA LEU A 80 6.12 -36.28 -11.14
C LEU A 80 5.44 -37.14 -12.22
N ALA A 81 4.18 -36.85 -12.56
CA ALA A 81 3.48 -37.54 -13.64
C ALA A 81 4.21 -37.36 -14.98
N ARG A 82 4.62 -36.14 -15.30
CA ARG A 82 5.37 -35.82 -16.54
C ARG A 82 6.76 -36.46 -16.57
N GLN A 83 7.43 -36.57 -15.43
CA GLN A 83 8.71 -37.27 -15.31
C GLN A 83 8.58 -38.77 -15.65
N GLN A 84 7.51 -39.41 -15.17
CA GLN A 84 7.24 -40.83 -15.45
C GLN A 84 6.90 -41.09 -16.92
N GLU A 85 6.13 -40.20 -17.55
CA GLU A 85 5.66 -40.39 -18.93
C GLU A 85 6.70 -40.00 -20.01
N ALA A 86 7.49 -38.96 -19.77
CA ALA A 86 8.30 -38.32 -20.83
C ALA A 86 9.78 -38.15 -20.48
N ALA A 87 10.26 -38.70 -19.36
CA ALA A 87 11.62 -38.46 -18.82
C ALA A 87 11.97 -36.96 -18.72
N TRP A 88 10.95 -36.10 -18.58
CA TRP A 88 11.09 -34.64 -18.52
C TRP A 88 11.90 -34.24 -17.27
N GLY A 89 13.19 -33.95 -17.47
CA GLY A 89 14.09 -33.52 -16.39
C GLY A 89 15.01 -34.60 -15.82
N ALA A 90 14.92 -35.86 -16.28
CA ALA A 90 15.85 -36.92 -15.86
C ALA A 90 17.33 -36.57 -16.17
N LYS A 91 17.59 -35.75 -17.20
CA LYS A 91 18.93 -35.26 -17.56
C LYS A 91 19.40 -34.04 -16.76
N VAL A 92 18.54 -33.42 -15.95
CA VAL A 92 18.83 -32.18 -15.18
C VAL A 92 19.01 -32.47 -13.68
N ILE A 93 18.41 -33.55 -13.17
CA ILE A 93 18.46 -33.91 -11.73
C ILE A 93 19.70 -34.74 -11.37
N ASP A 94 20.25 -35.50 -12.32
CA ASP A 94 21.37 -36.45 -12.09
C ASP A 94 22.78 -35.78 -12.11
N ARG A 95 22.87 -34.48 -11.81
CA ARG A 95 24.10 -33.68 -11.86
C ARG A 95 24.44 -33.03 -10.53
#